data_AF-A0A945ZSE5-F1
#
_entry.id   AF-A0A945ZSE5-F1
#
_cell.length_a   1.000
_cell.length_b   1.000
_cell.length_c   1.000
_cell.angle_alpha   90.00
_cell.angle_beta   90.00
_cell.angle_gamma   90.00
#
_symmetry.space_group_name_H-M   'P 1'
#
loop_
_entity.id
_entity.type
_entity.pdbx_description
1 polymer ?
#
loop_
_entity_poly.entity_id
_entity_poly.type
_entity_poly.pdbx_seq_one_letter_code
_entity_poly.pdbx_strand_id
1 'polypeptide(L)'
;MKHFFRFCTEILIGLLCICTLLLALEQLGWFGYPNRQREIFQDFEKNVHFKNAEVVFVGNSQTYLLNDSLLESAVGTNLFMLARSNASFIDFTSILDWTDKESSPKIVVLETHSFKSSSMNDEDRMKFPKSFKNFLSLESEWNQFKYFARDVFQYHSVLESGPGWIAEAILRPKEVEWGNGFRRSNYQPIDKAFMENYERNWTPYPDDPVESDVLDEVKRFVLECKESGIEVMLYESPWYQKHCMPQINRRSSIEKMAAQCQVLFVDLNQEESLVRDPCFFEATKIDNQHLTQEGADTVTVVLASEIKAMLDLIGEVAH
;
A
#
# COMPACT_ATOMS: atom_id res chain seq x y z
N MET A 1 -29.06 17.36 47.80
CA MET A 1 -29.87 17.23 46.57
C MET A 1 -29.62 18.36 45.56
N LYS A 2 -29.86 19.65 45.86
CA LYS A 2 -29.65 20.75 44.89
C LYS A 2 -28.23 20.82 44.28
N HIS A 3 -27.19 20.61 45.09
CA HIS A 3 -25.80 20.57 44.61
C HIS A 3 -25.51 19.35 43.71
N PHE A 4 -26.15 18.21 43.96
CA PHE A 4 -26.01 17.02 43.14
C PHE A 4 -26.70 17.20 41.78
N PHE A 5 -27.92 17.76 41.76
CA PHE A 5 -28.61 18.09 40.51
C PHE A 5 -27.80 19.08 39.67
N ARG A 6 -27.26 20.14 40.29
CA ARG A 6 -26.40 21.11 39.60
C ARG A 6 -25.15 20.45 39.01
N PHE A 7 -24.47 19.59 39.76
CA PHE A 7 -23.32 18.83 39.30
C PHE A 7 -23.67 17.93 38.10
N CYS A 8 -24.76 17.17 38.18
CA CYS A 8 -25.22 16.33 37.07
C CYS A 8 -25.60 17.16 35.83
N THR A 9 -26.23 18.32 36.01
CA THR A 9 -26.57 19.23 34.90
C THR A 9 -25.32 19.83 34.26
N GLU A 10 -24.33 20.25 35.05
CA GLU A 10 -23.06 20.77 34.53
C GLU A 10 -22.29 19.70 33.74
N ILE A 11 -22.27 18.45 34.22
CA ILE A 11 -21.71 17.30 33.48
C ILE A 11 -22.48 17.05 32.17
N LEU A 12 -23.82 17.04 32.22
CA LEU A 12 -24.63 16.77 31.04
C LEU A 12 -24.44 17.85 29.96
N ILE A 13 -24.38 19.12 30.37
CA ILE A 13 -24.09 20.24 29.47
C ILE A 13 -22.69 20.09 28.88
N GLY A 14 -21.68 19.76 29.70
CA GLY A 14 -20.32 19.51 29.22
C GLY A 14 -20.25 18.40 28.18
N LEU A 15 -20.91 17.26 28.45
CA LEU A 15 -20.99 16.13 27.51
C LEU A 15 -21.71 16.51 26.22
N LEU A 16 -22.84 17.23 26.31
CA LEU A 16 -23.57 17.70 25.12
C LEU A 16 -22.72 18.65 24.27
N CYS A 17 -21.99 19.59 24.90
CA CYS A 17 -21.08 20.48 24.19
C CYS A 17 -19.97 19.70 23.47
N ILE A 18 -19.40 18.68 24.11
CA ILE A 18 -18.39 17.80 23.48
C ILE A 18 -19.01 17.05 22.30
N CYS A 19 -20.18 16.42 22.47
CA CYS A 19 -20.85 15.69 21.39
C CYS A 19 -21.24 16.60 20.22
N THR A 20 -21.76 17.80 20.48
CA THR A 20 -22.09 18.78 19.43
C THR A 20 -20.83 19.26 18.71
N LEU A 21 -19.73 19.48 19.43
CA LEU A 21 -18.45 19.83 18.82
C LEU A 21 -17.93 18.70 17.92
N LEU A 22 -17.96 17.45 18.39
CA LEU A 22 -17.56 16.29 17.60
C LEU A 22 -18.44 16.14 16.34
N LEU A 23 -19.77 16.28 16.46
CA LEU A 23 -20.67 16.23 15.30
C LEU A 23 -20.43 17.38 14.31
N ALA A 24 -20.14 18.59 14.80
CA ALA A 24 -19.82 19.72 13.94
C ALA A 24 -18.47 19.51 13.21
N LEU A 25 -17.46 19.00 13.91
CA LEU A 25 -16.17 18.65 13.33
C LEU A 25 -16.31 17.54 12.28
N GLU A 26 -17.14 16.53 12.52
CA GLU A 26 -17.49 15.48 11.56
C GLU A 26 -18.13 16.06 10.29
N GLN A 27 -19.18 16.88 10.42
CA GLN A 27 -19.86 17.50 9.29
C GLN A 27 -18.96 18.44 8.48
N LEU A 28 -17.97 19.03 9.14
CA LEU A 28 -16.94 19.87 8.51
C LEU A 28 -15.78 19.05 7.91
N GLY A 29 -15.83 17.71 8.01
CA GLY A 29 -14.80 16.82 7.48
C GLY A 29 -13.48 16.85 8.26
N TRP A 30 -13.47 17.28 9.53
CA TRP A 30 -12.24 17.33 10.35
C TRP A 30 -11.77 15.95 10.79
N PHE A 31 -12.70 15.01 10.97
CA PHE A 31 -12.41 13.58 11.10
C PHE A 31 -12.43 12.85 9.76
N GLY A 32 -12.66 13.60 8.67
CA GLY A 32 -12.23 13.26 7.31
C GLY A 32 -10.70 13.23 7.24
N TYR A 33 -10.13 12.38 8.09
CA TYR A 33 -8.76 11.98 8.21
C TYR A 33 -8.33 10.83 7.28
N PRO A 34 -9.12 10.36 6.28
CA PRO A 34 -8.63 9.31 5.40
C PRO A 34 -7.59 9.84 4.40
N ASN A 35 -6.91 10.97 4.68
CA ASN A 35 -5.77 11.47 3.91
C ASN A 35 -4.46 11.54 4.70
N ARG A 36 -4.40 11.06 5.96
CA ARG A 36 -3.14 11.02 6.71
C ARG A 36 -2.56 9.62 6.71
N GLN A 37 -1.57 9.41 5.83
CA GLN A 37 -0.44 8.44 5.78
C GLN A 37 -0.51 7.03 6.40
N ARG A 38 -1.49 6.67 7.24
CA ARG A 38 -1.60 5.39 7.95
C ARG A 38 -3.01 4.79 7.99
N GLU A 39 -4.08 5.56 7.75
CA GLU A 39 -5.46 5.01 7.74
C GLU A 39 -6.20 5.14 6.39
N ILE A 40 -5.50 5.57 5.33
CA ILE A 40 -6.03 5.68 3.97
C ILE A 40 -6.03 4.33 3.23
N PHE A 41 -6.68 3.34 3.82
CA PHE A 41 -6.70 1.98 3.26
C PHE A 41 -8.10 1.49 2.96
N GLN A 42 -9.07 2.38 3.06
CA GLN A 42 -10.47 2.17 2.75
C GLN A 42 -10.82 3.16 1.65
N ASP A 43 -11.58 2.70 0.65
CA ASP A 43 -12.08 3.51 -0.46
C ASP A 43 -11.08 3.90 -1.58
N PHE A 44 -10.01 3.13 -1.81
CA PHE A 44 -9.18 3.29 -3.03
C PHE A 44 -10.04 3.35 -4.30
N GLU A 45 -11.06 2.51 -4.36
CA GLU A 45 -12.08 2.49 -5.41
C GLU A 45 -12.88 3.79 -5.59
N LYS A 46 -12.94 4.66 -4.58
CA LYS A 46 -13.60 5.97 -4.64
C LYS A 46 -12.63 7.08 -5.05
N ASN A 47 -11.33 6.83 -5.05
CA ASN A 47 -10.34 7.82 -5.47
C ASN A 47 -10.47 8.07 -6.98
N VAL A 48 -10.64 9.34 -7.35
CA VAL A 48 -10.68 9.76 -8.75
C VAL A 48 -9.36 9.47 -9.49
N HIS A 49 -8.22 9.57 -8.81
CA HIS A 49 -6.90 9.23 -9.37
C HIS A 49 -6.79 7.74 -9.67
N PHE A 50 -7.32 6.87 -8.80
CA PHE A 50 -7.35 5.42 -9.06
C PHE A 50 -8.22 5.08 -10.26
N LYS A 51 -9.43 5.67 -10.35
CA LYS A 51 -10.35 5.44 -11.48
C LYS A 51 -9.81 5.91 -12.83
N ASN A 52 -8.94 6.92 -12.81
CA ASN A 52 -8.37 7.53 -14.01
C ASN A 52 -6.92 7.08 -14.26
N ALA A 53 -6.40 6.13 -13.48
CA ALA A 53 -5.03 5.66 -13.61
C ALA A 53 -4.90 4.72 -14.81
N GLU A 54 -3.92 5.00 -15.67
CA GLU A 54 -3.57 4.05 -16.73
C GLU A 54 -2.56 3.01 -16.24
N VAL A 55 -1.81 3.33 -15.18
CA VAL A 55 -0.87 2.41 -14.54
C VAL A 55 -1.18 2.34 -13.04
N VAL A 56 -1.42 1.13 -12.54
CA VAL A 56 -1.67 0.88 -11.11
C VAL A 56 -0.52 0.06 -10.54
N PHE A 57 0.17 0.61 -9.54
CA PHE A 57 1.15 -0.11 -8.74
C PHE A 57 0.45 -0.81 -7.58
N VAL A 58 0.76 -2.08 -7.34
CA VAL A 58 0.24 -2.85 -6.20
C VAL A 58 1.41 -3.42 -5.42
N GLY A 59 1.40 -3.23 -4.10
CA GLY A 59 2.46 -3.81 -3.28
C GLY A 59 2.39 -3.43 -1.80
N ASN A 60 3.56 -3.20 -1.20
CA ASN A 60 3.65 -2.88 0.23
C ASN A 60 4.50 -1.62 0.51
N SER A 61 5.18 -1.59 1.65
CA SER A 61 6.06 -0.48 2.00
C SER A 61 7.23 -0.24 1.05
N GLN A 62 7.60 -1.23 0.24
CA GLN A 62 8.60 -1.07 -0.80
C GLN A 62 8.09 -0.23 -1.97
N THR A 63 6.80 -0.34 -2.30
CA THR A 63 6.18 0.34 -3.45
C THR A 63 5.91 1.81 -3.19
N TYR A 64 5.36 2.15 -2.02
CA TYR A 64 4.90 3.53 -1.81
C TYR A 64 6.05 4.55 -1.72
N LEU A 65 7.30 4.11 -1.65
CA LEU A 65 8.48 4.99 -1.54
C LEU A 65 9.01 5.46 -2.88
N LEU A 66 8.52 4.90 -3.99
CA LEU A 66 8.90 5.34 -5.33
C LEU A 66 8.54 6.81 -5.55
N ASN A 67 9.27 7.47 -6.45
CA ASN A 67 9.10 8.88 -6.74
C ASN A 67 8.04 9.07 -7.84
N ASP A 68 6.83 9.44 -7.43
CA ASP A 68 5.71 9.70 -8.34
C ASP A 68 6.02 10.76 -9.39
N SER A 69 6.67 11.86 -9.02
CA SER A 69 6.99 12.96 -9.93
C SER A 69 7.93 12.52 -11.05
N LEU A 70 8.90 11.66 -10.74
CA LEU A 70 9.79 11.07 -11.75
C LEU A 70 9.06 10.04 -12.62
N LEU A 71 8.23 9.17 -12.02
CA LEU A 71 7.42 8.21 -12.78
C LEU A 71 6.49 8.93 -13.76
N GLU A 72 5.69 9.89 -13.30
CA GLU A 72 4.74 10.63 -14.12
C GLU A 72 5.44 11.40 -15.24
N SER A 73 6.56 12.07 -14.93
CA SER A 73 7.33 12.81 -15.94
C SER A 73 7.93 11.90 -17.01
N ALA A 74 8.34 10.68 -16.67
CA ALA A 74 8.98 9.76 -17.59
C ALA A 74 7.96 8.98 -18.43
N VAL A 75 6.92 8.47 -17.78
CA VAL A 75 5.88 7.64 -18.37
C VAL A 75 4.84 8.48 -19.12
N GLY A 76 4.53 9.69 -18.64
CA GLY A 76 3.63 10.64 -19.31
C GLY A 76 2.15 10.28 -19.20
N THR A 77 1.76 9.50 -18.19
CA THR A 77 0.37 9.09 -17.94
C THR A 77 0.03 9.13 -16.46
N ASN A 78 -1.25 9.01 -16.14
CA ASN A 78 -1.76 8.96 -14.78
C ASN A 78 -1.39 7.63 -14.11
N LEU A 79 -0.82 7.73 -12.92
CA LEU A 79 -0.38 6.60 -12.12
C LEU A 79 -1.14 6.57 -10.81
N PHE A 80 -1.35 5.38 -10.25
CA PHE A 80 -1.89 5.25 -8.91
C PHE A 80 -1.24 4.11 -8.15
N MET A 81 -1.04 4.31 -6.85
CA MET A 81 -0.37 3.36 -5.98
C MET A 81 -1.35 2.77 -4.96
N LEU A 82 -1.47 1.44 -5.01
CA LEU A 82 -2.25 0.60 -4.11
C LEU A 82 -1.30 -0.24 -3.23
N ALA A 83 -0.77 0.37 -2.17
CA ALA A 83 0.13 -0.30 -1.24
C ALA A 83 -0.02 0.19 0.19
N ARG A 84 0.35 -0.69 1.14
CA ARG A 84 0.32 -0.40 2.58
C ARG A 84 1.52 -1.01 3.26
N SER A 85 1.85 -0.49 4.44
CA SER A 85 2.90 -1.07 5.25
C SER A 85 2.57 -2.53 5.54
N ASN A 86 3.52 -3.42 5.26
CA ASN A 86 3.39 -4.86 5.50
C ASN A 86 2.27 -5.60 4.74
N ALA A 87 1.57 -4.96 3.79
CA ALA A 87 0.50 -5.61 3.04
C ALA A 87 1.00 -6.82 2.22
N SER A 88 0.11 -7.80 2.08
CA SER A 88 0.19 -8.84 1.07
C SER A 88 -0.59 -8.42 -0.17
N PHE A 89 -0.19 -8.94 -1.34
CA PHE A 89 -0.96 -8.81 -2.58
C PHE A 89 -2.44 -9.21 -2.38
N ILE A 90 -2.68 -10.30 -1.64
CA ILE A 90 -4.03 -10.86 -1.43
C ILE A 90 -4.96 -9.84 -0.76
N ASP A 91 -4.40 -8.92 0.04
CA ASP A 91 -5.15 -7.90 0.76
C ASP A 91 -5.82 -6.86 -0.15
N PHE A 92 -5.46 -6.84 -1.44
CA PHE A 92 -5.98 -5.89 -2.44
C PHE A 92 -6.90 -6.53 -3.48
N THR A 93 -7.01 -7.85 -3.52
CA THR A 93 -7.79 -8.58 -4.54
C THR A 93 -9.24 -8.09 -4.67
N SER A 94 -9.88 -7.71 -3.55
CA SER A 94 -11.25 -7.16 -3.57
C SER A 94 -11.39 -5.73 -4.12
N ILE A 95 -10.28 -5.03 -4.32
CA ILE A 95 -10.20 -3.69 -4.94
C ILE A 95 -9.82 -3.82 -6.42
N LEU A 96 -9.04 -4.85 -6.76
CA LEU A 96 -8.54 -5.13 -8.11
C LEU A 96 -9.55 -5.91 -8.97
N ASP A 97 -10.84 -5.92 -8.60
CA ASP A 97 -11.92 -6.51 -9.39
C ASP A 97 -12.32 -5.53 -10.51
N TRP A 98 -11.58 -5.57 -11.62
CA TRP A 98 -11.84 -4.75 -12.82
C TRP A 98 -12.78 -5.42 -13.82
N THR A 99 -13.86 -6.01 -13.32
CA THR A 99 -14.94 -6.53 -14.17
C THR A 99 -15.59 -5.46 -15.05
N ASP A 100 -15.42 -4.17 -14.74
CA ASP A 100 -15.79 -3.04 -15.59
C ASP A 100 -14.58 -2.48 -16.38
N LYS A 101 -14.59 -2.73 -17.70
CA LYS A 101 -13.50 -2.34 -18.62
C LYS A 101 -13.36 -0.84 -18.84
N GLU A 102 -14.38 -0.03 -18.55
CA GLU A 102 -14.28 1.43 -18.78
C GLU A 102 -13.38 2.13 -17.77
N SER A 103 -13.04 1.47 -16.66
CA SER A 103 -12.19 2.01 -15.58
C SER A 103 -10.96 1.17 -15.27
N SER A 104 -10.65 0.17 -16.12
CA SER A 104 -9.49 -0.69 -15.94
C SER A 104 -8.19 0.01 -16.37
N PRO A 105 -7.08 -0.16 -15.62
CA PRO A 105 -5.78 0.36 -16.05
C PRO A 105 -5.29 -0.38 -17.30
N LYS A 106 -4.35 0.24 -18.02
CA LYS A 106 -3.64 -0.41 -19.12
C LYS A 106 -2.58 -1.38 -18.59
N ILE A 107 -1.89 -0.99 -17.51
CA ILE A 107 -0.81 -1.76 -16.89
C ILE A 107 -1.02 -1.87 -15.38
N VAL A 108 -0.78 -3.06 -14.86
CA VAL A 108 -0.69 -3.32 -13.43
C VAL A 108 0.73 -3.73 -13.09
N VAL A 109 1.34 -3.02 -12.16
CA VAL A 109 2.72 -3.24 -11.72
C VAL A 109 2.70 -3.85 -10.34
N LEU A 110 3.02 -5.14 -10.24
CA LEU A 110 3.02 -5.90 -9.00
C LEU A 110 4.41 -5.93 -8.36
N GLU A 111 4.51 -5.45 -7.14
CA GLU A 111 5.72 -5.52 -6.34
C GLU A 111 5.79 -6.85 -5.57
N THR A 112 6.88 -7.58 -5.75
CA THR A 112 6.97 -8.99 -5.33
C THR A 112 7.26 -9.20 -3.85
N HIS A 113 7.75 -8.21 -3.08
CA HIS A 113 7.82 -8.32 -1.61
C HIS A 113 6.43 -8.38 -0.97
N SER A 114 5.38 -8.01 -1.70
CA SER A 114 3.99 -8.25 -1.28
C SER A 114 3.54 -9.70 -1.47
N PHE A 115 4.32 -10.56 -2.13
CA PHE A 115 4.01 -11.98 -2.32
C PHE A 115 4.37 -12.78 -1.08
N LYS A 116 3.52 -12.65 -0.08
CA LYS A 116 3.60 -13.36 1.19
C LYS A 116 2.20 -13.66 1.70
N SER A 117 2.10 -14.62 2.60
CA SER A 117 0.87 -14.82 3.37
C SER A 117 0.41 -13.51 4.03
N SER A 118 -0.91 -13.28 4.02
CA SER A 118 -1.45 -12.08 4.66
C SER A 118 -1.26 -12.16 6.16
N SER A 119 -0.85 -11.04 6.74
CA SER A 119 -0.83 -10.84 8.18
C SER A 119 -2.13 -10.22 8.71
N MET A 120 -3.08 -9.91 7.83
CA MET A 120 -4.38 -9.39 8.21
C MET A 120 -5.30 -10.55 8.56
N ASN A 121 -5.85 -10.53 9.77
CA ASN A 121 -6.91 -11.46 10.14
C ASN A 121 -8.14 -11.21 9.24
N ASP A 122 -9.03 -12.19 9.11
CA ASP A 122 -10.22 -12.03 8.28
C ASP A 122 -11.08 -10.83 8.72
N GLU A 123 -11.04 -10.38 9.98
CA GLU A 123 -11.70 -9.13 10.40
C GLU A 123 -11.08 -7.86 9.79
N ASP A 124 -9.78 -7.88 9.50
CA ASP A 124 -9.05 -6.80 8.85
C ASP A 124 -9.16 -6.89 7.32
N ARG A 125 -9.18 -8.12 6.75
CA ARG A 125 -9.44 -8.39 5.32
C ARG A 125 -10.91 -8.11 4.94
N MET A 126 -11.84 -8.50 5.81
CA MET A 126 -13.28 -8.23 5.72
C MET A 126 -13.65 -6.89 6.35
N LYS A 127 -12.82 -5.86 6.15
CA LYS A 127 -13.36 -4.50 6.13
C LYS A 127 -14.20 -4.33 4.87
N PHE A 128 -15.45 -4.73 5.08
CA PHE A 128 -16.68 -4.49 4.34
C PHE A 128 -17.09 -5.57 3.33
N PRO A 129 -18.09 -6.39 3.69
CA PRO A 129 -18.88 -7.05 2.68
C PRO A 129 -19.59 -6.04 1.78
N LYS A 130 -19.12 -5.91 0.53
CA LYS A 130 -19.70 -5.02 -0.50
C LYS A 130 -20.98 -5.55 -1.15
N SER A 131 -21.44 -6.73 -0.74
CA SER A 131 -22.69 -7.33 -1.19
C SER A 131 -23.40 -8.03 -0.03
N PHE A 132 -24.72 -8.21 -0.14
CA PHE A 132 -25.49 -8.96 0.86
C PHE A 132 -24.98 -10.41 1.02
N LYS A 133 -24.41 -10.98 -0.05
CA LYS A 133 -23.76 -12.29 -0.03
C LYS A 133 -22.51 -12.30 0.86
N ASN A 134 -21.67 -11.25 0.78
CA ASN A 134 -20.48 -11.10 1.61
C ASN A 134 -20.87 -10.81 3.08
N PHE A 135 -22.02 -10.18 3.31
CA PHE A 135 -22.51 -9.86 4.66
C PHE A 135 -22.95 -11.11 5.41
N LEU A 136 -23.61 -12.03 4.71
CA LEU A 136 -24.01 -13.33 5.25
C LEU A 136 -22.83 -14.29 5.47
N SER A 137 -21.66 -14.02 4.89
CA SER A 137 -20.44 -14.79 5.13
C SER A 137 -19.60 -14.28 6.30
N LEU A 138 -20.05 -13.24 7.03
CA LEU A 138 -19.37 -12.81 8.26
C LEU A 138 -19.60 -13.84 9.38
N GLU A 139 -18.52 -14.24 10.05
CA GLU A 139 -18.55 -15.34 11.04
C GLU A 139 -19.33 -15.03 12.33
N SER A 140 -19.62 -13.75 12.65
CA SER A 140 -20.28 -13.39 13.91
C SER A 140 -21.37 -12.32 13.78
N GLU A 141 -22.44 -12.50 14.56
CA GLU A 141 -23.53 -11.52 14.74
C GLU A 141 -23.01 -10.18 15.30
N TRP A 142 -21.92 -10.21 16.08
CA TRP A 142 -21.27 -9.01 16.60
C TRP A 142 -20.61 -8.17 15.49
N ASN A 143 -20.00 -8.83 14.51
CA ASN A 143 -19.41 -8.16 13.35
C ASN A 143 -20.49 -7.60 12.40
N GLN A 144 -21.66 -8.24 12.33
CA GLN A 144 -22.84 -7.71 11.64
C GLN A 144 -23.43 -6.48 12.36
N PHE A 145 -23.44 -6.43 13.69
CA PHE A 145 -23.88 -5.26 14.46
C PHE A 145 -22.95 -4.05 14.28
N LYS A 146 -21.62 -4.26 14.31
CA LYS A 146 -20.63 -3.20 14.03
C LYS A 146 -20.84 -2.58 12.63
N TYR A 147 -21.25 -3.39 11.64
CA TYR A 147 -21.60 -2.90 10.31
C TYR A 147 -22.80 -1.93 10.34
N PHE A 148 -23.87 -2.24 11.08
CA PHE A 148 -25.03 -1.36 11.22
C PHE A 148 -24.74 -0.08 12.02
N ALA A 149 -23.83 -0.12 12.99
CA ALA A 149 -23.43 1.04 13.79
C ALA A 149 -22.41 1.96 13.07
N ARG A 150 -21.82 1.50 11.96
CA ARG A 150 -20.74 2.17 11.22
C ARG A 150 -21.08 3.59 10.78
N ASP A 151 -22.29 3.80 10.25
CA ASP A 151 -22.68 5.09 9.67
C ASP A 151 -22.98 6.16 10.76
N VAL A 152 -23.04 5.76 12.03
CA VAL A 152 -23.28 6.69 13.17
C VAL A 152 -21.95 7.18 13.77
N PHE A 153 -20.86 6.40 13.66
CA PHE A 153 -19.54 6.74 14.21
C PHE A 153 -18.42 6.24 13.29
N GLN A 154 -18.31 6.83 12.09
CA GLN A 154 -17.36 6.43 11.05
C GLN A 154 -15.89 6.41 11.52
N TYR A 155 -15.55 7.09 12.62
CA TYR A 155 -14.18 7.25 13.11
C TYR A 155 -13.97 6.92 14.61
N HIS A 156 -14.83 6.08 15.22
CA HIS A 156 -14.72 5.73 16.65
C HIS A 156 -13.35 5.14 17.03
N SER A 157 -12.69 4.41 16.12
CA SER A 157 -11.35 3.84 16.36
C SER A 157 -10.31 4.93 16.64
N VAL A 158 -10.42 6.11 16.02
CA VAL A 158 -9.49 7.24 16.22
C VAL A 158 -9.64 7.83 17.63
N LEU A 159 -10.86 7.85 18.16
CA LEU A 159 -11.16 8.30 19.53
C LEU A 159 -10.64 7.32 20.59
N GLU A 160 -10.66 6.03 20.30
CA GLU A 160 -10.26 4.98 21.25
C GLU A 160 -8.75 4.68 21.24
N SER A 161 -8.12 4.71 20.06
CA SER A 161 -6.75 4.21 19.88
C SER A 161 -5.67 5.29 19.74
N GLY A 162 -6.04 6.56 19.53
CA GLY A 162 -5.05 7.60 19.22
C GLY A 162 -5.50 9.03 19.47
N PRO A 163 -5.62 9.47 20.75
CA PRO A 163 -5.94 10.88 21.07
C PRO A 163 -4.93 11.88 20.48
N GLY A 164 -3.69 11.45 20.23
CA GLY A 164 -2.68 12.24 19.51
C GLY A 164 -3.06 12.54 18.06
N TRP A 165 -3.78 11.66 17.38
CA TRP A 165 -4.23 11.87 15.99
C TRP A 165 -5.35 12.90 15.89
N ILE A 166 -6.20 12.99 16.91
CA ILE A 166 -7.21 14.06 17.01
C ILE A 166 -6.53 15.41 17.20
N ALA A 167 -5.53 15.47 18.08
CA ALA A 167 -4.74 16.69 18.26
C ALA A 167 -4.03 17.07 16.95
N GLU A 168 -3.46 16.09 16.25
CA GLU A 168 -2.80 16.32 14.96
C GLU A 168 -3.79 16.75 13.87
N ALA A 169 -5.02 16.23 13.86
CA ALA A 169 -6.14 16.66 13.02
C ALA A 169 -6.50 18.12 13.22
N ILE A 170 -6.64 18.51 14.48
CA ILE A 170 -6.97 19.87 14.86
C ILE A 170 -5.84 20.85 14.53
N LEU A 171 -4.59 20.42 14.71
CA LEU A 171 -3.41 21.28 14.54
C LEU A 171 -2.91 21.37 13.09
N ARG A 172 -3.30 20.45 12.21
CA ARG A 172 -2.89 20.44 10.79
C ARG A 172 -4.07 20.21 9.83
N PRO A 173 -5.12 21.04 9.86
CA PRO A 173 -6.26 20.87 8.97
C PRO A 173 -5.80 21.06 7.51
N LYS A 174 -6.05 20.03 6.67
CA LYS A 174 -5.83 19.91 5.21
C LYS A 174 -4.52 19.30 4.69
N GLU A 175 -4.66 18.15 4.03
CA GLU A 175 -4.63 18.07 2.56
C GLU A 175 -5.99 17.53 2.10
N VAL A 176 -6.69 18.25 1.21
CA VAL A 176 -8.08 17.93 0.80
C VAL A 176 -8.09 16.91 -0.33
N GLU A 177 -7.02 16.81 -1.10
CA GLU A 177 -6.92 15.96 -2.27
C GLU A 177 -6.02 14.76 -1.97
N TRP A 178 -6.57 13.57 -2.16
CA TRP A 178 -5.82 12.34 -2.04
C TRP A 178 -4.94 12.18 -3.29
N GLY A 179 -3.63 12.40 -3.15
CA GLY A 179 -2.68 12.20 -4.24
C GLY A 179 -2.60 10.75 -4.71
N ASN A 180 -1.64 10.46 -5.59
CA ASN A 180 -1.50 9.16 -6.27
C ASN A 180 -0.99 8.02 -5.35
N GLY A 181 -0.94 8.24 -4.04
CA GLY A 181 -0.62 7.27 -3.01
C GLY A 181 0.86 7.21 -2.59
N PHE A 182 1.79 7.63 -3.45
CA PHE A 182 3.22 7.59 -3.16
C PHE A 182 3.65 8.56 -2.05
N ARG A 183 4.80 8.28 -1.42
CA ARG A 183 5.36 9.09 -0.34
C ARG A 183 6.87 9.24 -0.48
N ARG A 184 7.35 10.43 -0.12
CA ARG A 184 8.77 10.71 -0.01
C ARG A 184 9.41 9.86 1.10
N SER A 185 10.55 9.24 0.83
CA SER A 185 11.32 8.51 1.84
C SER A 185 11.99 9.49 2.81
N ASN A 186 11.93 9.16 4.10
CA ASN A 186 12.63 9.88 5.17
C ASN A 186 13.68 9.00 5.88
N TYR A 187 13.94 7.82 5.34
CA TYR A 187 14.90 6.87 5.88
C TYR A 187 16.33 7.39 5.75
N GLN A 188 17.13 7.13 6.78
CA GLN A 188 18.54 7.50 6.78
C GLN A 188 19.37 6.42 6.07
N PRO A 189 20.38 6.82 5.26
CA PRO A 189 21.23 5.89 4.54
C PRO A 189 22.11 5.06 5.48
N ILE A 190 22.55 3.89 5.02
CA ILE A 190 23.55 3.08 5.71
C ILE A 190 24.86 3.88 5.82
N ASP A 191 25.19 4.34 7.03
CA ASP A 191 26.42 5.08 7.30
C ASP A 191 27.63 4.17 7.56
N LYS A 192 28.81 4.77 7.78
CA LYS A 192 30.04 4.02 8.06
C LYS A 192 29.95 3.14 9.31
N ALA A 193 29.30 3.62 10.37
CA ALA A 193 29.17 2.86 11.61
C ALA A 193 28.24 1.65 11.42
N PHE A 194 27.18 1.83 10.64
CA PHE A 194 26.27 0.75 10.28
C PHE A 194 26.92 -0.25 9.32
N MET A 195 27.74 0.22 8.37
CA MET A 195 28.55 -0.62 7.50
C MET A 195 29.52 -1.52 8.27
N GLU A 196 30.23 -0.98 9.26
CA GLU A 196 31.10 -1.78 10.14
C GLU A 196 30.31 -2.87 10.88
N ASN A 197 29.06 -2.58 11.24
CA ASN A 197 28.19 -3.56 11.87
C ASN A 197 27.72 -4.65 10.88
N TYR A 198 27.43 -4.30 9.62
CA TYR A 198 27.19 -5.29 8.55
C TYR A 198 28.36 -6.25 8.37
N GLU A 199 29.59 -5.76 8.54
CA GLU A 199 30.79 -6.58 8.34
C GLU A 199 31.11 -7.50 9.51
N ARG A 200 30.70 -7.15 10.72
CA ARG A 200 31.13 -7.86 11.94
C ARG A 200 30.04 -8.73 12.56
N ASN A 201 28.79 -8.28 12.55
CA ASN A 201 27.74 -8.86 13.39
C ASN A 201 26.44 -9.15 12.64
N TRP A 202 26.41 -9.00 11.32
CA TRP A 202 25.19 -9.18 10.55
C TRP A 202 25.01 -10.63 10.12
N THR A 203 23.78 -11.10 10.31
CA THR A 203 23.29 -12.33 9.71
C THR A 203 22.38 -11.93 8.55
N PRO A 204 22.77 -12.22 7.29
CA PRO A 204 21.94 -11.91 6.14
C PRO A 204 20.58 -12.62 6.21
N TYR A 205 19.54 -11.93 5.74
CA TYR A 205 18.22 -12.52 5.60
C TYR A 205 18.28 -13.77 4.69
N PRO A 206 17.63 -14.88 5.04
CA PRO A 206 17.70 -16.14 4.29
C PRO A 206 17.14 -16.02 2.86
N ASP A 207 17.45 -17.01 2.03
CA ASP A 207 16.90 -17.18 0.67
C ASP A 207 15.75 -18.20 0.71
N ASP A 208 14.55 -17.70 1.00
CA ASP A 208 13.33 -18.49 1.03
C ASP A 208 12.51 -18.30 -0.25
N PRO A 209 12.00 -19.38 -0.87
CA PRO A 209 11.10 -19.25 -2.01
C PRO A 209 9.78 -18.60 -1.60
N VAL A 210 9.08 -17.99 -2.57
CA VAL A 210 7.70 -17.54 -2.34
C VAL A 210 6.81 -18.76 -2.09
N GLU A 211 5.91 -18.65 -1.12
CA GLU A 211 4.92 -19.67 -0.80
C GLU A 211 4.07 -20.02 -2.05
N SER A 212 3.86 -21.32 -2.30
CA SER A 212 3.27 -21.78 -3.56
C SER A 212 1.82 -21.35 -3.74
N ASP A 213 1.05 -21.34 -2.66
CA ASP A 213 -0.34 -20.87 -2.64
C ASP A 213 -0.44 -19.37 -2.97
N VAL A 214 0.48 -18.56 -2.46
CA VAL A 214 0.58 -17.13 -2.83
C VAL A 214 0.90 -16.97 -4.32
N LEU A 215 1.84 -17.77 -4.86
CA LEU A 215 2.15 -17.74 -6.29
C LEU A 215 0.97 -18.18 -7.16
N ASP A 216 0.19 -19.18 -6.73
CA ASP A 216 -1.01 -19.63 -7.43
C ASP A 216 -2.09 -18.53 -7.48
N GLU A 217 -2.25 -17.78 -6.38
CA GLU A 217 -3.15 -16.64 -6.28
C GLU A 217 -2.72 -15.49 -7.21
N VAL A 218 -1.45 -15.10 -7.19
CA VAL A 218 -0.90 -14.08 -8.10
C VAL A 218 -1.05 -14.53 -9.55
N LYS A 219 -0.75 -15.79 -9.85
CA LYS A 219 -0.90 -16.36 -11.19
C LYS A 219 -2.33 -16.28 -11.69
N ARG A 220 -3.31 -16.62 -10.85
CA ARG A 220 -4.73 -16.49 -11.21
C ARG A 220 -5.07 -15.05 -11.58
N PHE A 221 -4.67 -14.09 -10.75
CA PHE A 221 -4.91 -12.67 -11.00
C PHE A 221 -4.25 -12.18 -12.30
N VAL A 222 -3.00 -12.58 -12.57
CA VAL A 222 -2.30 -12.22 -13.82
C VAL A 222 -3.06 -12.72 -15.04
N LEU A 223 -3.59 -13.95 -14.99
CA LEU A 223 -4.37 -14.52 -16.09
C LEU A 223 -5.70 -13.78 -16.28
N GLU A 224 -6.40 -13.43 -15.18
CA GLU A 224 -7.63 -12.63 -15.22
C GLU A 224 -7.41 -11.23 -15.82
N CYS A 225 -6.29 -10.58 -15.49
CA CYS A 225 -5.89 -9.30 -16.10
C CYS A 225 -5.70 -9.46 -17.61
N LYS A 226 -4.96 -10.49 -18.04
CA LYS A 226 -4.73 -10.76 -19.47
C LYS A 226 -6.00 -11.02 -20.25
N GLU A 227 -6.92 -11.82 -19.70
CA GLU A 227 -8.24 -12.06 -20.29
C GLU A 227 -9.06 -10.77 -20.43
N SER A 228 -8.83 -9.81 -19.52
CA SER A 228 -9.48 -8.50 -19.52
C SER A 228 -8.81 -7.48 -20.45
N GLY A 229 -7.62 -7.79 -21.00
CA GLY A 229 -6.82 -6.90 -21.83
C GLY A 229 -5.93 -5.93 -21.04
N ILE A 230 -5.64 -6.26 -19.79
CA ILE A 230 -4.79 -5.49 -18.89
C ILE A 230 -3.41 -6.16 -18.87
N GLU A 231 -2.36 -5.40 -19.19
CA GLU A 231 -0.99 -5.91 -19.12
C GLU A 231 -0.50 -5.93 -17.67
N VAL A 232 0.34 -6.91 -17.34
CA VAL A 232 0.91 -7.05 -15.99
C VAL A 232 2.43 -7.11 -16.06
N MET A 233 3.07 -6.30 -15.23
CA MET A 233 4.51 -6.30 -14.97
C MET A 233 4.76 -6.70 -13.52
N LEU A 234 5.76 -7.55 -13.29
CA LEU A 234 6.26 -7.86 -11.96
C LEU A 234 7.58 -7.12 -11.74
N TYR A 235 7.83 -6.61 -10.54
CA TYR A 235 9.16 -6.11 -10.18
C TYR A 235 9.54 -6.44 -8.74
N GLU A 236 10.82 -6.72 -8.52
CA GLU A 236 11.41 -6.89 -7.20
C GLU A 236 12.22 -5.63 -6.86
N SER A 237 11.87 -4.96 -5.77
CA SER A 237 12.66 -3.85 -5.26
C SER A 237 14.07 -4.33 -4.85
N PRO A 238 15.13 -3.53 -5.01
CA PRO A 238 16.46 -4.00 -4.64
C PRO A 238 16.64 -3.99 -3.12
N TRP A 239 17.54 -4.85 -2.65
CA TRP A 239 18.12 -4.78 -1.31
C TRP A 239 19.60 -4.45 -1.38
N TYR A 240 20.14 -3.92 -0.28
CA TYR A 240 21.58 -3.79 -0.15
C TYR A 240 22.21 -5.18 -0.20
N GLN A 241 23.25 -5.38 -1.02
CA GLN A 241 23.84 -6.71 -1.28
C GLN A 241 24.29 -7.48 -0.02
N LYS A 242 24.59 -6.80 1.10
CA LYS A 242 24.97 -7.44 2.36
C LYS A 242 23.77 -7.74 3.26
N HIS A 243 22.61 -7.17 2.98
CA HIS A 243 21.41 -7.27 3.80
C HIS A 243 20.78 -8.66 3.72
N CYS A 244 20.71 -9.24 2.52
CA CYS A 244 20.16 -10.56 2.27
C CYS A 244 21.20 -11.52 1.68
N MET A 245 20.98 -12.83 1.85
CA MET A 245 21.66 -13.84 1.03
C MET A 245 21.27 -13.65 -0.44
N PRO A 246 22.06 -14.14 -1.42
CA PRO A 246 21.62 -14.20 -2.81
C PRO A 246 20.25 -14.89 -2.90
N GLN A 247 19.23 -14.17 -3.34
CA GLN A 247 17.82 -14.59 -3.32
C GLN A 247 17.50 -15.53 -4.50
N ILE A 248 18.27 -16.61 -4.67
CA ILE A 248 18.22 -17.50 -5.82
C ILE A 248 16.90 -18.28 -5.86
N ASN A 249 16.48 -18.84 -4.73
CA ASN A 249 15.25 -19.64 -4.62
C ASN A 249 14.02 -18.74 -4.81
N ARG A 250 14.01 -17.59 -4.14
CA ARG A 250 12.95 -16.57 -4.31
C ARG A 250 12.81 -16.15 -5.76
N ARG A 251 13.90 -15.69 -6.37
CA ARG A 251 13.94 -15.25 -7.77
C ARG A 251 13.46 -16.34 -8.72
N SER A 252 14.00 -17.56 -8.59
CA SER A 252 13.64 -18.71 -9.43
C SER A 252 12.14 -19.04 -9.36
N SER A 253 11.54 -18.93 -8.17
CA SER A 253 10.10 -19.17 -8.00
C SER A 253 9.23 -18.13 -8.74
N ILE A 254 9.64 -16.86 -8.72
CA ILE A 254 8.95 -15.75 -9.41
C ILE A 254 9.18 -15.83 -10.92
N GLU A 255 10.42 -16.02 -11.37
CA GLU A 255 10.78 -16.20 -12.79
C GLU A 255 9.97 -17.32 -13.44
N LYS A 256 9.84 -18.46 -12.74
CA LYS A 256 9.06 -19.60 -13.22
C LYS A 256 7.59 -19.24 -13.38
N MET A 257 6.99 -18.54 -12.42
CA MET A 257 5.59 -18.10 -12.50
C MET A 257 5.41 -17.08 -13.62
N ALA A 258 6.30 -16.08 -13.70
CA ALA A 258 6.30 -15.05 -14.73
C ALA A 258 6.39 -15.64 -16.14
N ALA A 259 7.29 -16.60 -16.36
CA ALA A 259 7.44 -17.31 -17.62
C ALA A 259 6.20 -18.13 -17.99
N GLN A 260 5.57 -18.81 -17.03
CA GLN A 260 4.31 -19.54 -17.25
C GLN A 260 3.18 -18.61 -17.67
N CYS A 261 3.15 -17.40 -17.12
CA CYS A 261 2.13 -16.40 -17.44
C CYS A 261 2.51 -15.52 -18.64
N GLN A 262 3.75 -15.62 -19.16
CA GLN A 262 4.30 -14.74 -20.19
C GLN A 262 4.22 -13.26 -19.78
N VAL A 263 4.65 -12.92 -18.56
CA VAL A 263 4.72 -11.54 -18.06
C VAL A 263 6.17 -11.12 -17.85
N LEU A 264 6.43 -9.82 -18.00
CA LEU A 264 7.74 -9.24 -17.71
C LEU A 264 7.99 -9.28 -16.20
N PHE A 265 9.17 -9.76 -15.81
CA PHE A 265 9.67 -9.68 -14.44
C PHE A 265 10.98 -8.90 -14.43
N VAL A 266 10.97 -7.75 -13.75
CA VAL A 266 12.14 -6.87 -13.57
C VAL A 266 12.71 -7.09 -12.17
N ASP A 267 13.75 -7.93 -12.07
CA ASP A 267 14.47 -8.13 -10.81
C ASP A 267 15.60 -7.09 -10.66
N LEU A 268 15.32 -6.03 -9.90
CA LEU A 268 16.29 -4.95 -9.68
C LEU A 268 17.47 -5.39 -8.80
N ASN A 269 17.40 -6.56 -8.16
CA ASN A 269 18.55 -7.12 -7.45
C ASN A 269 19.65 -7.64 -8.40
N GLN A 270 19.35 -7.80 -9.70
CA GLN A 270 20.36 -8.15 -10.71
C GLN A 270 21.19 -6.94 -11.17
N GLU A 271 20.72 -5.72 -10.89
CA GLU A 271 21.41 -4.50 -11.27
C GLU A 271 22.45 -4.12 -10.23
N GLU A 272 23.73 -4.43 -10.49
CA GLU A 272 24.83 -4.18 -9.55
C GLU A 272 24.89 -2.70 -9.08
N SER A 273 24.50 -1.78 -9.96
CA SER A 273 24.46 -0.34 -9.66
C SER A 273 23.40 0.04 -8.62
N LEU A 274 22.35 -0.76 -8.47
CA LEU A 274 21.25 -0.50 -7.54
C LEU A 274 21.49 -1.15 -6.17
N VAL A 275 22.25 -2.24 -6.08
CA VAL A 275 22.42 -3.03 -4.84
C VAL A 275 23.68 -2.70 -4.04
N ARG A 276 24.64 -1.98 -4.64
CA ARG A 276 25.97 -1.73 -4.04
C ARG A 276 26.11 -0.43 -3.29
N ASP A 277 25.32 0.59 -3.60
CA ASP A 277 25.43 1.88 -2.96
C ASP A 277 24.68 1.90 -1.61
N PRO A 278 25.39 1.99 -0.46
CA PRO A 278 24.75 2.04 0.84
C PRO A 278 23.85 3.29 1.03
N CYS A 279 24.05 4.35 0.23
CA CYS A 279 23.24 5.56 0.29
C CYS A 279 21.79 5.32 -0.15
N PHE A 280 21.54 4.26 -0.92
CA PHE A 280 20.21 3.95 -1.44
C PHE A 280 19.30 3.25 -0.43
N PHE A 281 19.84 2.77 0.68
CA PHE A 281 19.13 1.87 1.58
C PHE A 281 19.06 2.39 3.00
N GLU A 282 17.97 2.08 3.69
CA GLU A 282 17.76 2.38 5.09
C GLU A 282 18.83 1.70 5.97
N ALA A 283 19.42 2.47 6.89
CA ALA A 283 20.25 1.98 7.97
C ALA A 283 19.41 1.20 9.00
N THR A 284 19.13 -0.07 8.70
CA THR A 284 18.29 -0.90 9.56
C THR A 284 18.80 -2.32 9.73
N LYS A 285 18.45 -2.90 10.89
CA LYS A 285 18.73 -4.29 11.26
C LYS A 285 17.52 -5.20 11.10
N ILE A 286 16.37 -4.64 10.74
CA ILE A 286 15.16 -5.41 10.49
C ILE A 286 15.19 -5.94 9.06
N ASP A 287 14.53 -7.06 8.82
CA ASP A 287 14.48 -7.74 7.52
C ASP A 287 13.82 -6.87 6.42
N ASN A 288 12.99 -5.91 6.83
CA ASN A 288 12.29 -5.00 5.93
C ASN A 288 13.09 -3.71 5.71
N GLN A 289 14.21 -3.80 5.00
CA GLN A 289 15.00 -2.64 4.58
C GLN A 289 14.31 -1.88 3.45
N HIS A 290 14.18 -0.57 3.60
CA HIS A 290 13.56 0.32 2.62
C HIS A 290 14.57 1.13 1.82
N LEU A 291 14.12 1.72 0.72
CA LEU A 291 14.87 2.72 -0.01
C LEU A 291 14.92 4.05 0.73
N THR A 292 16.07 4.71 0.71
CA THR A 292 16.18 6.16 0.98
C THR A 292 15.58 6.95 -0.17
N GLN A 293 15.54 8.28 -0.05
CA GLN A 293 15.06 9.09 -1.17
C GLN A 293 15.93 8.93 -2.42
N GLU A 294 17.25 8.89 -2.24
CA GLU A 294 18.19 8.74 -3.36
C GLU A 294 18.06 7.36 -4.03
N GLY A 295 17.88 6.30 -3.23
CA GLY A 295 17.61 4.97 -3.76
C GLY A 295 16.28 4.90 -4.49
N ALA A 296 15.23 5.51 -3.93
CA ALA A 296 13.92 5.56 -4.55
C ALA A 296 13.94 6.30 -5.89
N ASP A 297 14.62 7.45 -5.98
CA ASP A 297 14.76 8.20 -7.23
C ASP A 297 15.47 7.37 -8.30
N THR A 298 16.55 6.69 -7.93
CA THR A 298 17.35 5.87 -8.86
C THR A 298 16.57 4.66 -9.36
N VAL A 299 15.93 3.91 -8.45
CA VAL A 299 15.07 2.76 -8.78
C VAL A 299 13.91 3.19 -9.67
N THR A 300 13.31 4.33 -9.35
CA THR A 300 12.18 4.89 -10.11
C THR A 300 12.53 5.13 -11.57
N VAL A 301 13.71 5.66 -11.87
CA VAL A 301 14.14 5.91 -13.25
C VAL A 301 14.21 4.61 -14.06
N VAL A 302 14.73 3.54 -13.47
CA VAL A 302 14.83 2.23 -14.13
C VAL A 302 13.45 1.62 -14.37
N LEU A 303 12.57 1.65 -13.36
CA LEU A 303 11.20 1.16 -13.51
C LEU A 303 10.40 1.97 -14.53
N ALA A 304 10.57 3.28 -14.56
CA ALA A 304 9.88 4.16 -15.49
C ALA A 304 10.22 3.83 -16.96
N SER A 305 11.47 3.47 -17.26
CA SER A 305 11.84 3.07 -18.62
C SER A 305 11.16 1.78 -19.07
N GLU A 306 11.05 0.80 -18.18
CA GLU A 306 10.38 -0.48 -18.49
C GLU A 306 8.87 -0.28 -18.72
N ILE A 307 8.22 0.49 -17.84
CA ILE A 307 6.78 0.81 -17.96
C ILE A 307 6.50 1.59 -19.24
N LYS A 308 7.36 2.55 -19.57
CA LYS A 308 7.23 3.33 -20.81
C LYS A 308 7.33 2.44 -22.04
N ALA A 309 8.30 1.54 -22.09
CA ALA A 309 8.45 0.60 -23.19
C ALA A 309 7.21 -0.29 -23.36
N MET A 310 6.60 -0.75 -22.25
CA MET A 310 5.35 -1.50 -22.30
C MET A 310 4.18 -0.65 -22.83
N LEU A 311 4.05 0.61 -22.41
CA LEU A 311 2.99 1.50 -22.92
C LEU A 311 3.14 1.79 -24.41
N ASP A 312 4.37 2.00 -24.88
CA ASP A 312 4.66 2.24 -26.30
C ASP A 312 4.23 1.03 -27.13
N LEU A 313 4.53 -0.19 -26.67
CA LEU A 313 4.08 -1.44 -27.32
C LEU A 313 2.55 -1.57 -27.37
N ILE A 314 1.85 -1.22 -26.29
CA ILE A 314 0.37 -1.22 -26.27
C ILE A 314 -0.18 -0.21 -27.29
N GLY A 315 0.42 0.98 -27.37
CA GLY A 315 0.02 2.03 -28.30
C GLY A 315 0.19 1.65 -29.77
N GLU A 316 1.24 0.92 -30.12
CA GLU A 316 1.48 0.42 -31.48
C GLU A 316 0.45 -0.62 -31.94
N VAL A 317 -0.09 -1.43 -31.02
CA VAL A 317 -1.09 -2.48 -31.33
C VAL A 317 -2.50 -1.91 -31.54
N ALA A 318 -2.77 -0.70 -31.06
CA ALA A 318 -4.08 -0.05 -31.16
C ALA A 318 -4.34 0.73 -32.47
N HIS A 319 -3.35 0.79 -33.37
CA HIS A 319 -3.40 1.51 -34.65
C HIS A 319 -3.33 0.60 -35.87
#